data_AF-A0A093ERY9-F1
#
_entry.id   AF-A0A093ERY9-F1
#
_cell.length_a   1.000
_cell.length_b   1.000
_cell.length_c   1.000
_cell.angle_alpha   90.00
_cell.angle_beta   90.00
_cell.angle_gamma   90.00
#
_symmetry.space_group_name_H-M   'P 1'
#
loop_
_entity.id
_entity.type
_entity.pdbx_description
1 polymer ?
#
loop_
_entity_poly.entity_id
_entity_poly.type
_entity_poly.pdbx_seq_one_letter_code
_entity_poly.pdbx_strand_id
1 'polypeptide(L)'
;SVLTSEKSVSEIPEAMDDFFCNFLVRLGMSRTLNCFQTEWYELIERGVFTAEDTGLVPAAYTHNQQLEAENMRLRKDLDNYKLAANKVKEAFLKMQKERDFHRMHHRRVIQEKNRLICDIKRLKAHYASYEPVLKQLTEKYQTILRQKMLTSLERDRAVEQVTGLQATLRSLESG
;
A
#
# COMPACT_ATOMS: atom_id res chain seq x y z
N SER A 1 -35.56 4.06 10.59
CA SER A 1 -36.67 5.02 10.79
C SER A 1 -36.45 6.20 9.87
N VAL A 2 -37.07 6.16 8.69
CA VAL A 2 -37.02 7.24 7.70
C VAL A 2 -38.18 8.15 8.04
N LEU A 3 -37.90 9.29 8.67
CA LEU A 3 -38.86 10.38 8.82
C LEU A 3 -38.95 11.07 7.46
N THR A 4 -39.88 10.62 6.62
CA THR A 4 -40.42 11.43 5.53
C THR A 4 -41.14 12.60 6.19
N SER A 5 -40.42 13.70 6.37
CA SER A 5 -40.99 14.97 6.78
C SER A 5 -41.92 15.42 5.67
N GLU A 6 -43.21 15.16 5.84
CA GLU A 6 -44.30 15.80 5.10
C GLU A 6 -44.18 17.31 5.32
N LYS A 7 -43.40 17.96 4.45
CA LYS A 7 -43.41 19.41 4.37
C LYS A 7 -44.57 19.76 3.45
N SER A 8 -45.77 19.82 4.02
CA SER A 8 -46.88 20.54 3.43
C SER A 8 -46.52 22.02 3.41
N VAL A 9 -45.71 22.43 2.43
CA VAL A 9 -45.57 23.84 2.10
C VAL A 9 -46.87 24.20 1.42
N SER A 10 -47.73 24.92 2.15
CA SER A 10 -48.85 25.64 1.58
C SER A 10 -48.28 26.68 0.61
N GLU A 11 -48.02 26.27 -0.62
CA GLU A 11 -47.68 27.20 -1.70
C GLU A 11 -48.93 28.00 -2.01
N ILE A 12 -48.87 29.29 -1.71
CA ILE A 12 -49.79 30.27 -2.28
C ILE A 12 -49.75 30.03 -3.80
N PRO A 13 -50.87 29.70 -4.45
CA PRO A 13 -50.85 29.37 -5.86
C PRO A 13 -50.27 30.54 -6.65
N GLU A 14 -49.31 30.25 -7.52
CA GLU A 14 -48.69 31.25 -8.40
C GLU A 14 -49.77 31.87 -9.31
N ALA A 15 -49.67 33.17 -9.56
CA ALA A 15 -50.52 33.83 -10.52
C ALA A 15 -50.16 33.37 -11.95
N MET A 16 -51.14 33.27 -12.82
CA MET A 16 -50.95 32.71 -14.16
C MET A 16 -49.95 33.50 -15.01
N ASP A 17 -49.91 34.83 -14.85
CA ASP A 17 -48.97 35.72 -15.52
C ASP A 17 -47.52 35.51 -15.07
N ASP A 18 -47.28 35.37 -13.76
CA ASP A 18 -45.97 35.03 -13.19
C ASP A 18 -45.47 33.68 -13.72
N PHE A 19 -46.35 32.67 -13.79
CA PHE A 19 -46.00 31.35 -14.33
C PHE A 19 -45.58 31.40 -15.80
N PHE A 20 -46.31 32.12 -16.66
CA PHE A 20 -45.92 32.28 -18.06
C PHE A 20 -44.61 33.06 -18.20
N CYS A 21 -44.41 34.10 -17.38
CA CYS A 21 -43.16 34.83 -17.36
C CYS A 21 -41.99 33.91 -16.98
N ASN A 22 -42.12 33.16 -15.88
CA ASN A 22 -41.11 32.22 -15.41
C ASN A 22 -40.85 31.09 -16.42
N PHE A 23 -41.89 30.60 -17.08
CA PHE A 23 -41.78 29.61 -18.16
C PHE A 23 -40.96 30.14 -19.35
N LEU A 24 -41.30 31.33 -19.84
CA LEU A 24 -40.62 31.96 -20.97
C LEU A 24 -39.17 32.33 -20.64
N VAL A 25 -38.90 32.79 -19.41
CA VAL A 25 -37.54 33.02 -18.91
C VAL A 25 -36.75 31.72 -18.87
N ARG A 26 -37.31 30.64 -18.31
CA ARG A 26 -36.65 29.32 -18.20
C ARG A 26 -36.29 28.74 -19.57
N LEU A 27 -37.12 28.98 -20.58
CA LEU A 27 -36.85 28.56 -21.96
C LEU A 27 -35.99 29.55 -22.76
N GLY A 28 -35.59 30.68 -22.18
CA GLY A 28 -34.78 31.70 -22.86
C GLY A 28 -35.52 32.47 -23.96
N MET A 29 -36.86 32.49 -23.92
CA MET A 29 -37.71 33.09 -24.95
C MET A 29 -37.92 34.60 -24.71
N SER A 30 -36.82 35.37 -24.64
CA SER A 30 -36.84 36.78 -24.23
C SER A 30 -37.69 37.71 -25.11
N ARG A 31 -37.72 37.48 -26.43
CA ARG A 31 -38.57 38.26 -27.35
C ARG A 31 -40.06 37.99 -27.11
N THR A 32 -40.42 36.71 -26.97
CA THR A 32 -41.79 36.29 -26.68
C THR A 32 -42.25 36.81 -25.32
N LEU A 33 -41.39 36.76 -24.31
CA LEU A 33 -41.65 37.34 -23.00
C LEU A 33 -41.98 38.83 -23.08
N ASN A 34 -41.18 39.61 -23.82
CA ASN A 34 -41.40 41.04 -23.96
C ASN A 34 -42.73 41.38 -24.67
N CYS A 35 -43.04 40.65 -25.75
CA CYS A 35 -44.32 40.78 -26.45
C CYS A 35 -45.49 40.42 -25.52
N PHE A 36 -45.40 39.27 -24.84
CA PHE A 36 -46.41 38.81 -23.89
C PHE A 36 -46.66 39.85 -22.80
N GLN A 37 -45.62 40.34 -22.13
CA GLN A 37 -45.76 41.34 -21.06
C GLN A 37 -46.39 42.64 -21.56
N THR A 38 -45.99 43.11 -22.74
CA THR A 38 -46.54 44.34 -23.33
C THR A 38 -48.02 44.19 -23.63
N GLU A 39 -48.41 43.13 -24.34
CA GLU A 39 -49.82 42.84 -24.67
C GLU A 39 -50.66 42.63 -23.40
N TRP A 40 -50.09 41.94 -22.41
CA TRP A 40 -50.76 41.64 -21.15
C TRP A 40 -51.09 42.90 -20.34
N TYR A 41 -50.14 43.81 -20.18
CA TYR A 41 -50.38 45.08 -19.47
C TYR A 41 -51.29 46.02 -20.26
N GLU A 42 -51.18 46.07 -21.59
CA GLU A 42 -52.09 46.88 -22.41
C GLU A 42 -53.55 46.44 -22.27
N LEU A 43 -53.82 45.13 -22.17
CA LEU A 43 -55.17 44.61 -21.98
C LEU A 43 -55.74 44.92 -20.60
N ILE A 44 -54.89 44.94 -19.56
CA ILE A 44 -55.26 45.36 -18.20
C ILE A 44 -55.58 46.86 -18.18
N GLU A 45 -54.74 47.72 -18.77
CA GLU A 45 -54.98 49.17 -18.83
C GLU A 45 -56.27 49.52 -19.58
N ARG A 46 -56.61 48.75 -20.63
CA ARG A 46 -57.87 48.88 -21.37
C ARG A 46 -59.08 48.34 -20.63
N GLY A 47 -58.89 47.69 -19.47
CA GLY A 47 -59.95 47.12 -18.64
C GLY A 47 -60.63 45.90 -19.25
N VAL A 48 -59.96 45.18 -20.16
CA VAL A 48 -60.51 43.96 -20.79
C VAL A 48 -60.67 42.84 -19.75
N PHE A 49 -59.76 42.79 -18.79
CA PHE A 49 -59.82 41.93 -17.61
C PHE A 49 -59.01 42.56 -16.47
N THR A 50 -59.29 42.16 -15.23
CA THR A 50 -58.55 42.54 -14.04
C THR A 50 -57.52 41.47 -13.66
N ALA A 51 -56.51 41.82 -12.87
CA ALA A 51 -55.52 40.85 -12.40
C ALA A 51 -56.16 39.65 -11.66
N GLU A 52 -57.32 39.86 -11.02
CA GLU A 52 -58.07 38.83 -10.30
C GLU A 52 -58.81 37.85 -11.24
N ASP A 53 -59.10 38.25 -12.48
CA ASP A 53 -59.82 37.42 -13.46
C ASP A 53 -58.95 36.31 -14.07
N THR A 54 -57.63 36.42 -13.95
CA THR A 54 -56.67 35.49 -14.57
C THR A 54 -56.63 34.13 -13.88
N GLY A 55 -57.10 34.05 -12.63
CA GLY A 55 -57.05 32.82 -11.84
C GLY A 55 -55.62 32.41 -11.46
N LEU A 56 -55.53 31.24 -10.83
CA LEU A 56 -54.30 30.70 -10.24
C LEU A 56 -53.82 29.48 -11.02
N VAL A 57 -52.50 29.26 -11.00
CA VAL A 57 -51.89 28.10 -11.65
C VAL A 57 -52.43 26.80 -11.06
N PRO A 58 -52.86 25.84 -11.89
CA PRO A 58 -53.28 24.53 -11.41
C PRO A 58 -52.14 23.82 -10.66
N ALA A 59 -52.43 23.30 -9.46
CA ALA A 59 -51.44 22.69 -8.57
C ALA A 59 -50.59 21.58 -9.22
N ALA A 60 -51.10 20.90 -10.26
CA ALA A 60 -50.35 19.88 -11.01
C ALA A 60 -49.09 20.43 -11.69
N TYR A 61 -49.10 21.66 -12.19
CA TYR A 61 -47.93 22.27 -12.84
C TYR A 61 -46.85 22.64 -11.83
N THR A 62 -47.25 23.26 -10.71
CA THR A 62 -46.34 23.59 -9.61
C THR A 62 -45.70 22.32 -9.04
N HIS A 63 -46.49 21.26 -8.86
CA HIS A 63 -45.99 19.97 -8.40
C HIS A 63 -44.99 19.35 -9.39
N ASN A 64 -45.26 19.38 -10.69
CA ASN A 64 -44.30 18.89 -11.69
C ASN A 64 -42.97 19.66 -11.66
N GLN A 65 -43.01 20.98 -11.50
CA GLN A 65 -41.79 21.79 -11.40
C GLN A 65 -40.97 21.44 -10.14
N GLN A 66 -41.63 21.19 -9.01
CA GLN A 66 -40.97 20.71 -7.80
C GLN A 66 -40.32 19.33 -8.02
N LEU A 67 -41.05 18.39 -8.63
CA LEU A 67 -40.56 17.06 -8.95
C LEU A 67 -39.35 17.11 -9.89
N GLU A 68 -39.38 17.98 -10.91
CA GLU A 68 -38.24 18.19 -11.81
C GLU A 68 -37.02 18.72 -11.06
N ALA A 69 -37.19 19.72 -10.21
CA ALA A 69 -36.11 20.28 -9.39
C ALA A 69 -35.51 19.22 -8.44
N GLU A 70 -36.36 18.42 -7.80
CA GLU A 70 -35.94 17.31 -6.98
C GLU A 70 -35.21 16.22 -7.79
N ASN A 71 -35.72 15.85 -8.96
CA ASN A 71 -35.07 14.87 -9.82
C ASN A 71 -33.67 15.33 -10.23
N MET A 72 -33.53 16.62 -10.59
CA MET A 72 -32.23 17.22 -10.92
C MET A 72 -31.26 17.20 -9.73
N ARG A 73 -31.73 17.54 -8.53
CA ARG A 73 -30.92 17.45 -7.30
C ARG A 73 -30.47 16.02 -7.03
N LEU A 74 -31.39 15.06 -7.08
CA LEU A 74 -31.11 13.65 -6.83
C LEU A 74 -30.14 13.06 -7.84
N ARG A 75 -30.25 13.43 -9.12
CA ARG A 75 -29.28 13.03 -10.16
C ARG A 75 -27.88 13.55 -9.86
N LYS A 76 -27.77 14.82 -9.48
CA LYS A 76 -26.49 15.43 -9.11
C LYS A 76 -25.86 14.73 -7.90
N ASP A 77 -26.66 14.46 -6.87
CA ASP A 77 -26.19 13.76 -5.67
C ASP A 77 -25.74 12.34 -6.01
N LEU A 78 -26.50 11.62 -6.84
CA LEU A 78 -26.14 10.29 -7.30
C LEU A 78 -24.81 10.27 -8.07
N ASP A 79 -24.57 11.24 -8.95
CA ASP A 79 -23.30 11.36 -9.67
C ASP A 79 -22.13 11.69 -8.73
N ASN A 80 -22.35 12.55 -7.73
CA ASN A 80 -21.36 12.83 -6.69
C ASN A 80 -21.01 11.57 -5.87
N TYR A 81 -22.03 10.79 -5.47
CA TYR A 81 -21.81 9.54 -4.74
C TYR A 81 -21.07 8.50 -5.58
N LYS A 82 -21.41 8.36 -6.88
CA LYS A 82 -20.68 7.49 -7.79
C LYS A 82 -19.20 7.88 -7.89
N LEU A 83 -18.91 9.18 -8.04
CA LEU A 83 -17.54 9.68 -8.10
C LEU A 83 -16.77 9.38 -6.81
N ALA A 84 -17.38 9.65 -5.65
CA ALA A 84 -16.78 9.38 -4.35
C ALA A 84 -16.52 7.87 -4.16
N ALA A 85 -17.49 7.03 -4.50
CA ALA A 85 -17.37 5.57 -4.40
C ALA A 85 -16.25 5.03 -5.30
N ASN A 86 -16.14 5.52 -6.54
CA ASN A 86 -15.06 5.13 -7.45
C ASN A 86 -13.68 5.54 -6.91
N LYS A 87 -13.55 6.76 -6.38
CA LYS A 87 -12.30 7.23 -5.75
C LYS A 87 -11.89 6.36 -4.56
N VAL A 88 -12.84 5.98 -3.70
CA VAL A 88 -12.58 5.09 -2.56
C VAL A 88 -12.20 3.69 -3.05
N LYS A 89 -12.88 3.17 -4.07
CA LYS A 89 -12.56 1.86 -4.67
C LYS A 89 -11.14 1.82 -5.23
N GLU A 90 -10.71 2.84 -5.96
CA GLU A 90 -9.35 2.95 -6.49
C GLU A 90 -8.30 3.03 -5.39
N ALA A 91 -8.53 3.86 -4.37
CA ALA A 91 -7.64 3.98 -3.21
C ALA A 91 -7.53 2.65 -2.46
N PHE A 92 -8.65 1.94 -2.28
CA PHE A 92 -8.68 0.62 -1.65
C PHE A 92 -7.86 -0.41 -2.43
N LEU A 93 -8.03 -0.46 -3.76
CA LEU A 93 -7.24 -1.38 -4.61
C LEU A 93 -5.74 -1.08 -4.53
N LYS A 94 -5.34 0.20 -4.50
CA LYS A 94 -3.95 0.59 -4.31
C LYS A 94 -3.40 0.12 -2.96
N MET A 95 -4.16 0.33 -1.88
CA MET A 95 -3.75 -0.08 -0.54
C MET A 95 -3.70 -1.61 -0.39
N GLN A 96 -4.60 -2.34 -1.06
CA GLN A 96 -4.59 -3.80 -1.09
C GLN A 96 -3.31 -4.33 -1.78
N LYS A 97 -2.93 -3.76 -2.92
CA LYS A 97 -1.69 -4.12 -3.63
C LYS A 97 -0.45 -3.88 -2.77
N GLU A 98 -0.36 -2.73 -2.10
CA GLU A 98 0.77 -2.40 -1.21
C GLU A 98 0.86 -3.37 -0.03
N ARG A 99 -0.27 -3.66 0.62
CA ARG A 99 -0.36 -4.66 1.69
C ARG A 99 0.14 -6.04 1.21
N ASP A 100 -0.28 -6.46 0.03
CA ASP A 100 0.07 -7.78 -0.51
C ASP A 100 1.55 -7.85 -0.91
N PHE A 101 2.11 -6.77 -1.44
CA PHE A 101 3.54 -6.60 -1.66
C PHE A 101 4.33 -6.75 -0.36
N HIS A 102 3.97 -6.01 0.70
CA HIS A 102 4.63 -6.12 2.00
C HIS A 102 4.51 -7.53 2.60
N ARG A 103 3.34 -8.17 2.51
CA ARG A 103 3.14 -9.55 2.98
C ARG A 103 4.03 -10.54 2.24
N MET A 104 4.11 -10.42 0.91
CA MET A 104 4.99 -11.27 0.10
C MET A 104 6.45 -11.05 0.46
N HIS A 105 6.89 -9.78 0.56
CA HIS A 105 8.26 -9.43 0.89
C HIS A 105 8.65 -9.93 2.29
N HIS A 106 7.79 -9.73 3.29
CA HIS A 106 8.02 -10.22 4.65
C HIS A 106 8.20 -11.75 4.67
N ARG A 107 7.35 -12.50 3.95
CA ARG A 107 7.49 -13.96 3.83
C ARG A 107 8.83 -14.37 3.22
N ARG A 108 9.26 -13.69 2.14
CA ARG A 108 10.56 -13.94 1.50
C ARG A 108 11.72 -13.69 2.46
N VAL A 109 11.72 -12.54 3.15
CA VAL A 109 12.76 -12.18 4.12
C VAL A 109 12.83 -13.20 5.26
N ILE A 110 11.69 -13.72 5.75
CA ILE A 110 11.69 -14.79 6.75
C ILE A 110 12.35 -16.07 6.22
N GLN A 111 12.06 -16.46 4.98
CA GLN A 111 12.67 -17.64 4.36
C GLN A 111 14.19 -17.47 4.23
N GLU A 112 14.65 -16.32 3.74
CA GLU A 112 16.07 -15.99 3.62
C GLU A 112 16.76 -15.98 5.00
N LYS A 113 16.14 -15.35 6.01
CA LYS A 113 16.62 -15.35 7.40
C LYS A 113 16.78 -16.78 7.93
N ASN A 114 15.78 -17.63 7.73
CA ASN A 114 15.82 -19.01 8.24
C ASN A 114 16.91 -19.83 7.54
N ARG A 115 17.13 -19.62 6.24
CA ARG A 115 18.24 -20.24 5.50
C ARG A 115 19.60 -19.82 6.08
N LEU A 116 19.80 -18.52 6.32
CA LEU A 116 21.04 -18.01 6.92
C LEU A 116 21.27 -18.56 8.33
N ILE A 117 20.21 -18.71 9.14
CA ILE A 117 20.31 -19.34 10.47
C ILE A 117 20.83 -20.78 10.35
N CYS A 118 20.30 -21.57 9.39
CA CYS A 118 20.77 -22.92 9.15
C CYS A 118 22.24 -22.95 8.69
N ASP A 119 22.62 -22.05 7.79
CA ASP A 119 24.00 -21.94 7.30
C ASP A 119 24.98 -21.59 8.43
N ILE A 120 24.62 -20.64 9.30
CA ILE A 120 25.43 -20.28 10.48
C ILE A 120 25.57 -21.47 11.43
N LYS A 121 24.50 -22.21 11.69
CA LYS A 121 24.55 -23.40 12.55
C LYS A 121 25.50 -24.46 11.98
N ARG A 122 25.39 -24.74 10.68
CA ARG A 122 26.27 -25.68 9.97
C ARG A 122 27.72 -25.23 10.02
N LEU A 123 27.98 -23.95 9.79
CA LEU A 123 29.33 -23.39 9.85
C LEU A 123 29.94 -23.52 11.25
N LYS A 124 29.18 -23.18 12.29
CA LYS A 124 29.63 -23.34 13.68
C LYS A 124 29.97 -24.80 14.00
N ALA A 125 29.13 -25.75 13.59
CA ALA A 125 29.40 -27.17 13.78
C ALA A 125 30.68 -27.63 13.06
N HIS A 126 30.88 -27.16 11.82
CA HIS A 126 32.08 -27.45 11.05
C HIS A 126 33.35 -26.91 11.72
N TYR A 127 33.34 -25.66 12.20
CA TYR A 127 34.48 -25.09 12.93
C TYR A 127 34.75 -25.80 14.26
N ALA A 128 33.70 -26.17 15.00
CA ALA A 128 33.86 -26.94 16.23
C ALA A 128 34.53 -28.31 15.96
N SER A 129 34.34 -28.88 14.76
CA SER A 129 34.99 -30.15 14.38
C SER A 129 36.49 -30.03 14.10
N TYR A 130 37.00 -28.83 13.77
CA TYR A 130 38.44 -28.62 13.57
C TYR A 130 39.24 -28.58 14.88
N GLU A 131 38.63 -28.13 15.97
CA GLU A 131 39.26 -28.04 17.29
C GLU A 131 39.97 -29.35 17.72
N PRO A 132 39.31 -30.53 17.71
CA PRO A 132 40.00 -31.79 18.07
C PRO A 132 41.09 -32.17 17.06
N VAL A 133 40.91 -31.88 15.77
CA VAL A 133 41.91 -32.19 14.74
C VAL A 133 43.18 -31.37 14.95
N LEU A 134 43.05 -30.08 15.26
CA LEU A 134 44.16 -29.19 15.58
C LEU A 134 44.89 -29.61 16.87
N LYS A 135 44.14 -30.02 17.90
CA LYS A 135 44.72 -30.57 19.13
C LYS A 135 45.53 -31.83 18.86
N GLN A 136 44.97 -32.80 18.14
CA GLN A 136 45.68 -34.02 17.77
C GLN A 136 46.93 -33.74 16.93
N LEU A 137 46.86 -32.80 15.99
CA LEU A 137 48.00 -32.41 15.16
C LEU A 137 49.12 -31.80 16.03
N THR A 138 48.76 -30.95 16.99
CA THR A 138 49.69 -30.33 17.94
C THR A 138 50.35 -31.39 18.83
N GLU A 139 49.58 -32.32 19.37
CA GLU A 139 50.09 -33.44 20.17
C GLU A 139 51.06 -34.32 19.37
N LYS A 140 50.69 -34.68 18.13
CA LYS A 140 51.58 -35.45 17.23
C LYS A 140 52.88 -34.72 16.96
N TYR A 141 52.81 -33.42 16.66
CA TYR A 141 54.01 -32.61 16.43
C TYR A 141 54.94 -32.61 17.65
N GLN A 142 54.40 -32.42 18.85
CA GLN A 142 55.18 -32.45 20.10
C GLN A 142 55.80 -33.82 20.36
N THR A 143 55.09 -34.91 20.08
CA THR A 143 55.61 -36.28 20.23
C THR A 143 56.76 -36.56 19.26
N ILE A 144 56.60 -36.20 17.97
CA ILE A 144 57.65 -36.36 16.96
C ILE A 144 58.88 -35.52 17.33
N LEU A 145 58.69 -34.31 17.84
CA LEU A 145 59.79 -33.44 18.27
C LEU A 145 60.59 -34.09 19.41
N ARG A 146 59.92 -34.65 20.41
CA ARG A 146 60.58 -35.37 21.52
C ARG A 146 61.32 -36.62 21.02
N GLN A 147 60.70 -37.43 20.16
CA GLN A 147 61.33 -38.62 19.58
C GLN A 147 62.56 -38.25 18.76
N LYS A 148 62.48 -37.22 17.90
CA LYS A 148 63.62 -36.72 17.12
C LYS A 148 64.80 -36.33 18.02
N MET A 149 64.52 -35.68 19.15
CA MET A 149 65.56 -35.30 20.12
C MET A 149 66.22 -36.54 20.76
N LEU A 150 65.44 -37.53 21.18
CA LEU A 150 65.95 -38.80 21.73
C LEU A 150 66.81 -39.56 20.72
N THR A 151 66.31 -39.76 19.49
CA THR A 151 67.08 -40.41 18.42
C THR A 151 68.35 -39.63 18.08
N SER A 152 68.35 -38.30 18.23
CA SER A 152 69.58 -37.52 18.07
C SER A 152 70.62 -37.84 19.13
N LEU A 153 70.22 -37.87 20.40
CA LEU A 153 71.11 -38.20 21.50
C LEU A 153 71.65 -39.63 21.40
N GLU A 154 70.83 -40.60 21.01
CA GLU A 154 71.26 -41.99 20.78
C GLU A 154 72.29 -42.09 19.66
N ARG A 155 72.07 -41.36 18.56
CA ARG A 155 73.03 -41.29 17.46
C ARG A 155 74.36 -40.68 17.91
N ASP A 156 74.31 -39.56 18.64
CA ASP A 156 75.51 -38.86 19.11
C ASP A 156 76.33 -39.77 20.05
N ARG A 157 75.66 -40.51 20.94
CA ARG A 157 76.29 -41.53 21.80
C ARG A 157 76.90 -42.69 21.02
N ALA A 158 76.22 -43.18 19.97
CA ALA A 158 76.75 -44.25 19.12
C ALA A 158 77.98 -43.78 18.33
N VAL A 159 77.96 -42.55 17.82
CA VAL A 159 79.12 -41.93 17.14
C VAL A 159 80.30 -41.81 18.12
N GLU A 160 80.07 -41.35 19.34
CA GLU A 160 81.11 -41.26 20.39
C GLU A 160 81.72 -42.62 20.75
N GLN A 161 80.90 -43.67 20.83
CA GLN A 161 81.40 -45.04 21.04
C GLN A 161 82.25 -45.53 19.86
N VAL A 162 81.80 -45.30 18.62
CA VAL A 162 82.54 -45.69 17.41
C VAL A 162 83.87 -44.94 17.31
N THR A 163 83.91 -43.63 17.59
CA THR A 163 85.15 -42.86 17.57
C THR A 163 86.11 -43.31 18.68
N GLY A 164 85.61 -43.61 19.87
CA GLY A 164 86.40 -44.19 20.96
C GLY A 164 87.00 -45.57 20.61
N LEU A 165 86.20 -46.44 19.99
CA LEU A 165 86.66 -47.74 19.49
C LEU A 165 87.68 -47.59 18.36
N GLN A 166 87.48 -46.66 17.41
CA GLN A 166 88.46 -46.39 16.35
C GLN A 166 89.79 -45.84 16.91
N ALA A 167 89.74 -44.98 17.94
CA ALA A 167 90.94 -44.45 18.58
C ALA A 167 91.74 -45.55 19.29
N THR A 168 91.07 -46.46 20.00
CA THR A 168 91.73 -47.62 20.64
C THR A 168 92.32 -48.58 19.60
N LEU A 169 91.60 -48.87 18.51
CA LEU A 169 92.08 -49.71 17.42
C LEU A 169 93.34 -49.11 16.76
N ARG A 170 93.34 -47.81 16.46
CA ARG A 170 94.53 -47.11 15.94
C ARG A 170 95.72 -47.18 16.89
N SER A 171 95.50 -47.03 18.20
CA SER A 171 96.58 -47.12 19.18
C SER A 171 97.22 -48.52 19.25
N LEU A 172 96.43 -49.57 19.00
CA LEU A 172 96.89 -50.96 18.91
C LEU A 172 97.63 -51.26 17.58
N GLU A 173 97.26 -50.61 16.49
CA GLU A 173 97.93 -50.75 15.18
C GLU A 173 99.25 -49.97 15.09
N SER A 174 99.45 -48.97 15.95
CA SER A 174 100.66 -48.13 16.00
C SER A 174 101.71 -48.55 17.04
N GLY A 175 101.49 -49.65 17.76
CA GLY A 175 102.45 -50.26 18.70
C GLY A 175 103.02 -51.56 18.14
#